data_AF-A0A661A0G6-F1
#
_entry.id   AF-A0A661A0G6-F1
#
_cell.length_a   1.000
_cell.length_b   1.000
_cell.length_c   1.000
_cell.angle_alpha   90.00
_cell.angle_beta   90.00
_cell.angle_gamma   90.00
#
_symmetry.space_group_name_H-M   'P 1'
#
loop_
_entity.id
_entity.type
_entity.pdbx_description
1 polymer ?
#
loop_
_entity_poly.entity_id
_entity_poly.type
_entity_poly.pdbx_seq_one_letter_code
_entity_poly.pdbx_strand_id
1 'polypeptide(L)' 'MRGLLVLFLTVLLGLYGGAPDTLWTAHYGIQDHDGAWCVRQTSDGGFIMAGATYSDDKMYDGHIW' A
#
# COMPACT_ATOMS: atom_id res chain seq x y z
N MET A 1 31.29 31.34 4.46
CA MET A 1 31.23 30.38 3.34
C MET A 1 30.96 28.94 3.79
N ARG A 2 31.49 28.46 4.94
CA ARG A 2 31.29 27.07 5.43
C ARG A 2 29.84 26.74 5.87
N GLY A 3 29.11 27.66 6.49
CA GLY A 3 27.73 27.40 6.93
C GLY A 3 26.69 27.37 5.79
N LEU A 4 26.95 28.10 4.71
CA LEU A 4 26.05 28.17 3.55
C LEU A 4 26.00 26.84 2.79
N LEU A 5 27.16 26.17 2.68
CA LEU A 5 27.27 24.87 2.04
C LEU A 5 26.52 23.78 2.83
N VAL A 6 26.60 23.82 4.16
CA VAL A 6 25.91 22.85 5.04
C VAL A 6 24.39 23.02 4.93
N LEU A 7 23.90 24.27 4.93
CA LEU A 7 22.48 24.57 4.81
C LEU A 7 21.93 24.21 3.42
N PHE A 8 22.74 24.34 2.37
CA PHE A 8 22.37 23.94 1.02
C PHE A 8 22.29 22.40 0.88
N LEU A 9 23.23 21.67 1.49
CA LEU A 9 23.26 20.21 1.46
C LEU A 9 22.10 19.57 2.25
N THR A 10 21.72 20.14 3.40
CA THR A 10 20.58 19.62 4.18
C THR A 10 19.25 19.84 3.46
N VAL A 11 19.08 20.97 2.78
CA VAL A 11 17.89 21.27 1.98
C VAL A 11 17.83 20.38 0.73
N LEU A 12 18.95 20.16 0.05
CA LEU A 12 19.00 19.27 -1.12
C LEU A 12 18.71 17.81 -0.79
N LEU A 13 19.20 17.31 0.35
CA LEU A 13 18.90 15.94 0.79
C LEU A 13 17.43 15.76 1.18
N GLY A 14 16.81 16.75 1.83
CA GLY A 14 15.39 16.72 2.18
C GLY A 14 14.44 16.76 0.98
N LEU A 15 14.87 17.37 -0.13
CA LEU A 15 14.09 17.44 -1.39
C LEU A 15 14.24 16.20 -2.28
N TYR A 16 15.27 15.37 -2.04
CA TYR A 16 15.52 14.11 -2.76
C TYR A 16 14.89 12.89 -2.06
N GLY A 17 14.39 13.05 -0.83
CA GLY A 17 13.52 12.09 -0.19
C GLY A 17 12.15 12.12 -0.87
N GLY A 18 12.03 11.36 -1.97
CA GLY A 18 10.84 11.30 -2.82
C GLY A 18 9.56 11.17 -2.00
N ALA A 19 8.49 11.79 -2.50
CA ALA A 19 7.14 11.59 -2.00
C ALA A 19 6.90 10.09 -1.72
N PRO A 20 6.16 9.75 -0.64
CA PRO A 20 5.97 8.36 -0.23
C PRO A 20 5.58 7.54 -1.45
N ASP A 21 6.45 6.59 -1.80
CA ASP A 21 6.28 5.74 -2.96
C ASP A 21 5.01 4.91 -2.70
N THR A 22 3.92 5.24 -3.37
CA THR A 22 2.65 4.50 -3.31
C THR A 22 2.77 3.14 -4.00
N LEU A 23 3.97 2.56 -4.06
CA LEU A 23 4.30 1.26 -4.62
C LEU A 23 3.46 0.12 -4.01
N TRP A 24 2.85 0.36 -2.84
CA TRP A 24 1.94 -0.55 -2.14
C TRP A 24 0.46 -0.17 -2.23
N THR A 25 0.03 0.56 -3.27
CA THR A 25 -1.40 0.77 -3.54
C THR A 25 -1.84 -0.09 -4.72
N ALA A 26 -2.29 -1.31 -4.43
CA ALA A 26 -3.02 -2.12 -5.40
C ALA A 26 -4.38 -2.48 -4.79
N HIS A 27 -5.45 -2.29 -5.56
CA HIS A 27 -6.78 -2.70 -5.18
C HIS A 27 -6.93 -4.18 -5.52
N TYR A 28 -6.93 -5.01 -4.48
CA TYR A 28 -7.23 -6.44 -4.59
C TYR A 28 -8.62 -6.66 -4.01
N GLY A 29 -9.58 -6.96 -4.87
CA GLY A 29 -10.96 -7.16 -4.48
C GLY A 29 -11.93 -7.31 -5.64
N ILE A 30 -13.10 -7.85 -5.36
CA ILE A 30 -14.26 -7.91 -6.26
C ILE A 30 -15.25 -6.81 -5.86
N GLN A 31 -16.34 -6.64 -6.60
CA GLN A 31 -17.29 -5.53 -6.41
C GLN A 31 -18.09 -5.61 -5.08
N ASP A 32 -17.85 -6.65 -4.27
CA ASP A 32 -18.55 -6.98 -3.03
C ASP A 32 -17.67 -6.88 -1.78
N HIS A 33 -18.28 -7.14 -0.62
CA HIS A 33 -17.74 -6.91 0.73
C HIS A 33 -16.37 -7.56 1.00
N ASP A 34 -15.31 -6.84 0.67
CA ASP A 34 -13.93 -7.14 1.04
C ASP A 34 -13.53 -6.38 2.30
N GLY A 35 -13.20 -7.13 3.37
CA GLY A 35 -12.87 -6.54 4.67
C GLY A 35 -11.56 -7.09 5.23
N ALA A 36 -10.62 -6.20 5.57
CA ALA A 36 -9.47 -6.53 6.40
C ALA A 36 -9.87 -6.43 7.88
N TRP A 37 -9.73 -7.53 8.64
CA TRP A 37 -10.19 -7.60 10.04
C TRP A 37 -9.06 -7.64 11.06
N CYS A 38 -7.83 -7.94 10.63
CA CYS A 38 -6.69 -7.88 11.53
C CYS A 38 -5.45 -7.34 10.84
N VAL A 39 -4.65 -6.61 11.61
CA VAL A 39 -3.31 -6.16 11.26
C VAL A 39 -2.35 -6.53 12.39
N ARG A 40 -1.15 -6.99 12.05
CA ARG A 40 -0.07 -7.30 13.01
C ARG A 40 1.26 -6.80 12.49
N GLN A 41 1.98 -6.07 13.33
CA GLN A 41 3.36 -5.67 13.06
C GLN A 41 4.30 -6.87 13.22
N THR A 42 5.23 -7.04 12.29
CA THR A 42 6.27 -8.08 12.33
C THR A 42 7.51 -7.58 13.05
N SER A 43 8.35 -8.50 13.53
CA SER A 43 9.56 -8.16 14.32
C SER A 43 10.62 -7.39 13.53
N ASP A 44 10.56 -7.43 12.20
CA ASP A 44 11.41 -6.67 11.29
C ASP A 44 10.85 -5.26 10.98
N GLY A 45 9.72 -4.88 11.60
CA GLY A 45 9.08 -3.57 11.42
C GLY A 45 8.09 -3.51 10.26
N GLY A 46 7.85 -4.61 9.54
CA GLY A 46 6.78 -4.73 8.56
C GLY A 46 5.39 -4.93 9.16
N PHE A 47 4.39 -5.13 8.31
CA PHE A 47 3.00 -5.39 8.72
C PHE A 47 2.39 -6.53 7.89
N ILE A 48 1.63 -7.40 8.56
CA ILE A 48 0.80 -8.43 7.93
C ILE A 48 -0.67 -8.06 8.18
N MET A 49 -1.49 -8.13 7.14
CA MET A 49 -2.93 -7.95 7.22
C MET A 49 -3.64 -9.24 6.81
N ALA A 50 -4.77 -9.55 7.47
CA ALA A 50 -5.66 -10.62 7.04
C ALA A 50 -7.13 -10.16 7.07
N GLY A 51 -7.92 -10.75 6.20
CA GLY A 51 -9.31 -10.42 5.95
C GLY A 51 -9.98 -11.53 5.15
N ALA A 52 -11.23 -11.33 4.77
CA ALA A 52 -11.89 -12.22 3.82
C ALA A 52 -12.61 -11.42 2.73
N THR A 53 -12.79 -12.13 1.62
CA THR A 53 -13.56 -11.70 0.47
C THR A 53 -14.82 -12.55 0.41
N TYR A 54 -15.97 -11.91 0.26
CA TYR A 54 -17.22 -12.60 -0.03
C TYR A 54 -17.53 -12.45 -1.51
N SER A 55 -17.37 -13.54 -2.27
CA SER A 55 -17.81 -13.59 -3.67
C SER A 55 -19.21 -14.16 -3.74
N ASP A 56 -20.18 -13.37 -4.21
CA ASP A 56 -21.46 -13.92 -4.65
C ASP A 56 -21.22 -14.72 -5.94
N ASP A 57 -20.97 -16.03 -5.77
CA ASP A 57 -20.66 -16.98 -6.85
C ASP A 57 -21.86 -17.29 -7.78
N LYS A 58 -22.84 -16.37 -7.87
CA LYS A 58 -24.06 -16.55 -8.68
C LYS A 58 -23.93 -16.02 -10.11
N MET A 59 -22.77 -15.51 -10.51
CA MET A 59 -22.58 -14.97 -11.85
C MET A 59 -22.07 -16.00 -12.88
N TYR A 60 -21.86 -17.26 -12.48
CA TYR A 60 -21.62 -18.38 -13.41
C TYR A 60 -22.93 -19.15 -13.69
N ASP A 61 -23.97 -18.47 -14.16
CA ASP A 61 -25.09 -19.13 -14.83
C ASP A 61 -24.70 -19.42 -16.29
N GLY A 62 -24.20 -20.64 -16.52
CA GLY A 62 -24.80 -21.58 -17.46
C GLY A 62 -24.93 -21.24 -18.97
N HIS A 63 -24.55 -20.06 -19.44
CA HIS A 63 -24.80 -19.64 -20.84
C HIS A 63 -23.52 -19.32 -21.61
N ILE A 64 -22.71 -20.36 -21.85
CA ILE A 64 -21.77 -20.40 -22.97
C ILE A 64 -21.90 -21.74 -23.71
N TRP A 65 -22.87 -21.79 -24.63
CA TRP A 65 -22.85 -22.60 -25.86
C TRP A 65 -23.60 -21.83 -26.94
#